data_AF-A0A0F9SEK8-F1
#
_entry.id   AF-A0A0F9SEK8-F1
#
_cell.length_a   1.000
_cell.length_b   1.000
_cell.length_c   1.000
_cell.angle_alpha   90.00
_cell.angle_beta   90.00
_cell.angle_gamma   90.00
#
_symmetry.space_group_name_H-M   'P 1'
#
loop_
_entity.id
_entity.type
_entity.pdbx_description
1 polymer ?
#
loop_
_entity_poly.entity_id
_entity_poly.type
_entity_poly.pdbx_seq_one_letter_code
_entity_poly.pdbx_strand_id
1 'polypeptide(L)'
;MGRNTVYCQTREQYGYLSDDFSRDYAMRLFHLSEPALEELVGRYVRGKRAGKLKGKLLWEKVTVGGWKKHGPGYMNGAVVAPGTLLSYSIVDSWTGTVLVQGLQRY
;
A
#
# COMPACT_ATOMS: atom_id res chain seq x y z
N MET A 1 26.74 -7.43 27.62
CA MET A 1 25.41 -7.73 27.05
C MET A 1 25.41 -7.31 25.59
N GLY A 2 25.39 -8.26 24.66
CA GLY A 2 25.24 -7.93 23.23
C GLY A 2 23.86 -7.33 22.99
N ARG A 3 23.78 -6.16 22.36
CA ARG A 3 22.51 -5.59 21.93
C ARG A 3 22.00 -6.45 20.77
N ASN A 4 20.99 -7.29 21.01
CA ASN A 4 20.28 -7.95 19.92
C ASN A 4 19.60 -6.89 19.07
N THR A 5 19.88 -6.89 17.77
CA THR A 5 19.17 -6.04 16.81
C THR A 5 17.70 -6.46 16.78
N VAL A 6 16.81 -5.57 17.19
CA VAL A 6 15.37 -5.77 17.05
C VAL A 6 14.99 -5.42 15.61
N TYR A 7 14.56 -6.41 14.84
CA TYR A 7 14.04 -6.19 13.48
C TYR A 7 12.59 -5.74 13.54
N CYS A 8 12.20 -4.85 12.62
CA CYS A 8 10.80 -4.45 12.52
C CYS A 8 9.93 -5.64 12.08
N GLN A 9 8.67 -5.64 12.50
CA GLN A 9 7.64 -6.52 11.96
C GLN A 9 6.68 -5.68 11.11
N THR A 10 6.24 -6.24 9.99
CA THR A 10 5.35 -5.55 9.05
C THR A 10 4.09 -6.35 8.82
N ARG A 11 3.04 -5.66 8.40
CA ARG A 11 1.77 -6.27 8.02
C ARG A 11 1.25 -5.63 6.74
N GLU A 12 1.02 -6.48 5.75
CA GLU A 12 0.28 -6.13 4.55
C GLU A 12 -1.22 -6.11 4.83
N GLN A 13 -1.89 -5.12 4.24
CA GLN A 13 -3.32 -4.90 4.34
C GLN A 13 -3.85 -4.51 2.97
N TYR A 14 -5.15 -4.70 2.79
CA TYR A 14 -5.82 -4.28 1.57
C TYR A 14 -7.25 -3.82 1.85
N GLY A 15 -7.78 -3.05 0.91
CA GLY A 15 -9.19 -2.70 0.86
C GLY A 15 -9.62 -2.42 -0.57
N TYR A 16 -10.88 -2.73 -0.90
CA TYR A 16 -11.40 -2.48 -2.25
C TYR A 16 -11.63 -0.98 -2.42
N LEU A 17 -11.30 -0.45 -3.60
CA LEU A 17 -11.58 0.96 -3.92
C LEU A 17 -13.09 1.23 -4.09
N SER A 18 -13.92 0.19 -4.10
CA SER A 18 -15.37 0.35 -3.97
C SER A 18 -15.82 0.78 -2.58
N ASP A 19 -14.94 0.68 -1.58
CA ASP A 19 -15.22 1.01 -0.19
C ASP A 19 -14.72 2.43 0.10
N ASP A 20 -15.53 3.22 0.81
CA ASP A 20 -15.26 4.66 1.02
C ASP A 20 -13.91 4.93 1.67
N PHE A 21 -13.57 4.16 2.71
CA PHE A 21 -12.31 4.29 3.42
C PHE A 21 -11.11 4.08 2.49
N SER A 22 -11.08 2.96 1.75
CA SER A 22 -9.93 2.61 0.92
C SER A 22 -9.79 3.57 -0.26
N ARG A 23 -10.91 4.07 -0.79
CA ARG A 23 -10.96 5.07 -1.85
C ARG A 23 -10.37 6.40 -1.40
N ASP A 24 -10.88 6.96 -0.31
CA ASP A 24 -10.39 8.23 0.27
C ASP A 24 -8.91 8.11 0.69
N TYR A 25 -8.52 6.97 1.29
CA TYR A 25 -7.14 6.74 1.67
C TYR A 25 -6.20 6.64 0.46
N ALA A 26 -6.62 5.97 -0.62
CA ALA A 26 -5.84 5.91 -1.87
C ALA A 26 -5.67 7.29 -2.50
N MET A 27 -6.74 8.09 -2.56
CA MET A 27 -6.70 9.47 -3.08
C MET A 27 -5.70 10.33 -2.31
N ARG A 28 -5.65 10.22 -0.98
CA ARG A 28 -4.68 10.93 -0.14
C ARG A 28 -3.24 10.48 -0.37
N LEU A 29 -3.01 9.17 -0.45
CA LEU A 29 -1.67 8.60 -0.61
C LEU A 29 -1.04 8.92 -1.97
N PHE A 30 -1.85 8.99 -3.03
CA PHE A 30 -1.39 9.24 -4.39
C PHE A 30 -1.65 10.66 -4.88
N HIS A 31 -2.22 11.53 -4.03
CA HIS A 31 -2.63 12.88 -4.41
C HIS A 31 -3.53 12.91 -5.66
N LEU A 32 -4.47 11.97 -5.75
CA LEU A 32 -5.39 11.81 -6.88
C LEU A 32 -6.75 12.43 -6.58
N SER A 33 -7.35 13.03 -7.61
CA SER A 33 -8.78 13.34 -7.61
C SER A 33 -9.61 12.07 -7.86
N GLU A 34 -10.90 12.11 -7.55
CA GLU A 34 -11.80 10.98 -7.81
C GLU A 34 -11.85 10.63 -9.32
N PRO A 35 -11.99 11.58 -10.27
CA PRO A 35 -11.96 11.26 -11.70
C PRO A 35 -10.65 10.59 -12.15
N ALA A 36 -9.50 11.05 -11.62
CA ALA A 36 -8.21 10.45 -11.96
C ALA A 36 -8.08 9.01 -11.43
N LEU A 37 -8.63 8.74 -10.24
CA LEU A 37 -8.70 7.38 -9.70
C LEU A 37 -9.61 6.49 -10.56
N GLU A 38 -10.75 7.00 -11.01
CA GLU A 38 -11.67 6.28 -11.89
C GLU A 38 -11.07 5.96 -13.25
N GLU A 39 -10.34 6.90 -13.85
CA GLU A 39 -9.61 6.67 -15.10
C GLU A 39 -8.53 5.61 -14.93
N LEU A 40 -7.81 5.63 -13.80
CA LEU A 40 -6.73 4.70 -13.51
C LEU A 40 -7.21 3.25 -13.40
N VAL A 41 -8.30 3.00 -12.67
CA VAL A 41 -8.75 1.62 -12.37
C VAL A 41 -9.93 1.16 -13.21
N GLY A 42 -10.72 2.09 -13.74
CA GLY A 42 -11.98 1.81 -14.41
C GLY A 42 -13.05 1.19 -13.51
N ARG A 43 -14.19 0.86 -14.12
CA ARG A 43 -15.33 0.22 -13.44
C ARG A 43 -15.64 -1.14 -14.06
N TYR A 44 -16.23 -2.03 -13.27
CA TYR A 44 -16.76 -3.28 -13.81
C TYR A 44 -17.93 -2.98 -14.76
N VAL A 45 -17.85 -3.47 -15.99
CA VAL A 45 -18.91 -3.26 -17.01
C VAL A 45 -20.10 -4.19 -16.79
N ARG A 46 -19.89 -5.38 -16.20
CA ARG A 46 -20.92 -6.43 -16.05
C ARG A 46 -20.75 -7.25 -14.77
N GLY A 47 -21.80 -7.98 -14.40
CA GLY A 47 -21.83 -8.90 -13.26
C GLY A 47 -22.25 -8.24 -11.94
N LYS A 48 -22.15 -8.97 -10.81
CA LYS A 48 -22.61 -8.52 -9.48
C LYS A 48 -21.93 -7.24 -8.96
N ARG A 49 -20.79 -6.85 -9.56
CA ARG A 49 -20.03 -5.64 -9.21
C ARG A 49 -20.14 -4.54 -10.27
N ALA A 50 -21.04 -4.68 -11.25
CA ALA A 50 -21.22 -3.70 -12.32
C ALA A 50 -21.36 -2.29 -11.75
N GLY A 51 -20.66 -1.34 -12.36
CA GLY A 51 -20.58 0.04 -11.89
C GLY A 51 -19.63 0.29 -10.73
N LYS A 52 -19.09 -0.71 -10.03
CA LYS A 52 -18.10 -0.49 -8.95
C LYS A 52 -16.68 -0.32 -9.52
N LEU A 53 -15.82 0.40 -8.81
CA LEU A 53 -14.40 0.53 -9.15
C LEU A 53 -13.71 -0.83 -9.15
N LYS A 54 -12.81 -1.02 -10.12
CA LYS A 54 -12.16 -2.30 -10.41
C LYS A 54 -10.75 -2.38 -9.80
N GLY A 55 -10.54 -1.79 -8.63
CA GLY A 55 -9.23 -1.77 -7.98
C GLY A 55 -9.28 -2.05 -6.49
N LYS A 56 -8.12 -2.39 -5.95
CA LYS A 56 -7.85 -2.46 -4.50
C LYS A 56 -6.61 -1.67 -4.16
N LEU A 57 -6.62 -1.01 -3.02
CA LEU A 57 -5.43 -0.44 -2.42
C LEU A 57 -4.75 -1.53 -1.59
N LEU A 58 -3.46 -1.76 -1.82
CA LEU A 58 -2.58 -2.55 -0.95
C LEU A 58 -1.67 -1.59 -0.19
N TRP A 59 -1.41 -1.88 1.08
CA TRP A 59 -0.41 -1.13 1.84
C TRP A 59 0.27 -1.98 2.92
N GLU A 60 1.52 -1.66 3.19
CA GLU A 60 2.34 -2.31 4.22
C GLU A 60 2.66 -1.31 5.33
N LYS A 61 2.35 -1.67 6.58
CA LYS A 61 2.69 -0.87 7.77
C LYS A 61 3.55 -1.66 8.74
N VAL A 62 4.41 -0.96 9.47
CA VAL A 62 5.16 -1.52 10.60
C VAL A 62 4.21 -1.76 11.77
N THR A 63 4.16 -2.99 12.27
CA THR A 63 3.39 -3.34 13.48
C THR A 63 4.24 -3.25 14.74
N VAL A 64 5.52 -3.61 14.64
CA VAL A 64 6.51 -3.52 15.71
C VAL A 64 7.74 -2.79 15.16
N GLY A 65 8.13 -1.70 15.84
CA GLY A 65 9.27 -0.89 15.44
C GLY A 65 10.59 -1.64 15.59
N GLY A 66 11.60 -1.18 14.84
CA GLY A 66 12.91 -1.82 14.82
C GLY A 66 13.67 -1.51 13.55
N TRP A 67 14.78 -2.22 13.34
CA TRP A 67 15.60 -2.09 12.14
C TRP A 67 14.89 -2.71 10.92
N LYS A 68 14.70 -1.94 9.84
CA LYS A 68 14.28 -2.43 8.52
C LYS A 68 15.46 -2.34 7.55
N LYS A 69 15.71 -3.44 6.84
CA LYS A 69 16.74 -3.51 5.78
C LYS A 69 16.15 -3.07 4.44
N HIS A 70 16.85 -2.21 3.70
CA HIS A 70 16.38 -1.66 2.41
C HIS A 70 16.85 -2.48 1.20
N GLY A 71 17.91 -3.28 1.33
CA GLY A 71 18.48 -4.00 0.21
C GLY A 71 19.70 -4.84 0.60
N PRO A 72 20.35 -5.52 -0.36
CA PRO A 72 21.58 -6.27 -0.11
C PRO A 72 22.70 -5.34 0.38
N GLY A 73 23.54 -5.82 1.31
CA GLY A 73 24.59 -5.05 1.99
C GLY A 73 24.45 -5.03 3.51
N TYR A 74 25.56 -4.77 4.21
CA TYR A 74 25.68 -4.86 5.67
C TYR A 74 25.22 -3.60 6.43
N MET A 75 24.94 -2.48 5.75
CA MET A 75 24.54 -1.21 6.38
C MET A 75 23.36 -0.52 5.71
N ASN A 76 22.63 -1.22 4.84
CA ASN A 76 21.53 -0.60 4.11
C ASN A 76 20.20 -0.83 4.85
N GLY A 77 19.88 0.06 5.78
CA GLY A 77 18.69 -0.01 6.62
C GLY A 77 18.48 1.25 7.45
N ALA A 78 17.33 1.33 8.09
CA ALA A 78 16.99 2.39 9.02
C ALA A 78 16.08 1.85 10.15
N VAL A 79 16.05 2.57 11.27
CA VAL A 79 15.11 2.28 12.36
C VAL A 79 13.77 2.88 12.00
N VAL A 80 12.72 2.04 12.00
CA VAL A 80 11.34 2.45 11.74
C VAL A 80 10.51 2.36 13.01
N ALA A 81 9.63 3.34 13.20
CA ALA A 81 8.66 3.34 14.28
C ALA A 81 7.48 2.40 13.95
N PRO A 82 6.77 1.87 14.97
CA PRO A 82 5.45 1.28 14.76
C PRO A 82 4.51 2.27 14.06
N GLY A 83 3.66 1.77 13.17
CA GLY A 83 2.70 2.58 12.40
C GLY A 83 3.25 3.20 11.12
N THR A 84 4.58 3.21 10.93
CA THR A 84 5.20 3.71 9.69
C THR A 84 4.66 2.97 8.48
N LEU A 85 4.14 3.71 7.50
CA LEU A 85 3.78 3.19 6.18
C LEU A 85 5.06 2.97 5.38
N LEU A 86 5.18 1.83 4.73
CA LEU A 86 6.41 1.40 4.04
C LEU A 86 6.22 1.38 2.53
N SER A 87 5.12 0.78 2.09
CA SER A 87 4.75 0.68 0.69
C SER A 87 3.24 0.73 0.53
N TYR A 88 2.79 1.18 -0.63
CA TYR A 88 1.38 1.19 -0.99
C TYR A 88 1.24 1.12 -2.52
N SER A 89 0.20 0.46 -3.01
CA SER A 89 -0.04 0.29 -4.43
C SER A 89 -1.53 0.18 -4.75
N ILE A 90 -1.91 0.62 -5.95
CA ILE A 90 -3.23 0.33 -6.50
C ILE A 90 -3.08 -0.83 -7.47
N VAL A 91 -3.93 -1.83 -7.31
CA VAL A 91 -3.93 -3.05 -8.11
C VAL A 91 -5.28 -3.24 -8.77
N ASP A 92 -5.27 -3.52 -10.08
CA ASP A 92 -6.47 -3.94 -10.81
C ASP A 92 -6.97 -5.28 -10.25
N SER A 93 -8.23 -5.31 -9.78
CA SER A 93 -8.79 -6.49 -9.11
C SER A 93 -9.14 -7.65 -10.05
N TRP A 94 -9.13 -7.44 -11.35
CA TRP A 94 -9.36 -8.48 -12.35
C TRP A 94 -8.07 -9.08 -12.87
N THR A 95 -7.09 -8.26 -13.20
CA THR A 95 -5.81 -8.73 -13.77
C THR A 95 -4.76 -9.00 -12.70
N GLY A 96 -4.90 -8.42 -11.50
CA GLY A 96 -3.86 -8.44 -10.48
C GLY A 96 -2.68 -7.53 -10.80
N THR A 97 -2.76 -6.71 -11.85
CA THR A 97 -1.69 -5.81 -12.27
C THR A 97 -1.55 -4.63 -11.31
N VAL A 98 -0.32 -4.34 -10.89
CA VAL A 98 -0.01 -3.10 -10.17
C VAL A 98 -0.09 -1.94 -11.15
N LEU A 99 -1.00 -1.00 -10.90
CA LEU A 99 -1.24 0.16 -11.75
C LEU A 99 -0.36 1.34 -11.33
N VAL A 100 -0.19 1.54 -10.03
CA VAL A 100 0.71 2.55 -9.46
C VAL A 100 1.24 2.07 -8.12
N GLN A 101 2.49 2.42 -7.81
CA GLN A 101 3.17 2.05 -6.57
C GLN A 101 3.88 3.26 -5.96
N GLY A 102 3.68 3.45 -4.66
CA GLY A 102 4.40 4.38 -3.82
C GLY A 102 5.25 3.63 -2.79
N LEU A 103 6.41 4.21 -2.48
CA LEU A 103 7.31 3.75 -1.43
C LEU A 103 7.62 4.94 -0.54
N GLN A 104 7.40 4.78 0.77
CA GLN A 104 7.78 5.81 1.71
C GLN A 104 9.24 5.61 2.10
N ARG A 105 10.06 6.64 1.83
CA ARG A 105 11.44 6.69 2.31
C ARG A 105 11.42 7.20 3.75
N TYR A 106 12.19 6.55 4.62
CA TYR A 106 12.33 6.83 6.05
C TYR A 106 13.81 6.80 6.42
#